data_AF-A0A0K8WG22-F1
#
_entry.id   AF-A0A0K8WG22-F1
#
_cell.length_a   1.000
_cell.length_b   1.000
_cell.length_c   1.000
_cell.angle_alpha   90.00
_cell.angle_beta   90.00
_cell.angle_gamma   90.00
#
_symmetry.space_group_name_H-M   'P 1'
#
loop_
_entity.id
_entity.type
_entity.pdbx_description
1 polymer ?
#
loop_
_entity_poly.entity_id
_entity_poly.type
_entity_poly.pdbx_seq_one_letter_code
_entity_poly.pdbx_strand_id
1 'polypeptide(L)'
;MSTKKNGNAITTEFQFPQPKEKQTCMEIIYNGKEGTYFGRTPKSWGQLMLFYTIFYIVLAGLFAICMQGLFASLSDKEPTWKLERSLIGTNPGLGFRPLSDETERGSVIQFDTKKPVEGAYWTGLVEQFLE
;
A
#
# COMPACT_ATOMS: atom_id res chain seq x y z
N MET A 1 76.55 1.65 34.36
CA MET A 1 75.49 0.68 34.00
C MET A 1 74.17 1.42 34.05
N SER A 2 73.64 1.86 32.91
CA SER A 2 72.41 2.66 32.83
C SER A 2 71.33 1.83 32.16
N THR A 3 70.35 1.38 32.94
CA THR A 3 69.22 0.58 32.44
C THR A 3 68.04 1.52 32.23
N LYS A 4 67.75 1.87 30.98
CA LYS A 4 66.44 2.41 30.58
C LYS A 4 65.72 1.36 29.75
N LYS A 5 64.65 0.80 30.29
CA LYS A 5 63.51 0.31 29.52
C LYS A 5 62.25 0.60 30.32
N ASN A 6 61.47 1.58 29.87
CA ASN A 6 60.08 1.72 30.27
C ASN A 6 59.25 1.62 29.00
N GLY A 7 58.84 0.39 28.69
CA GLY A 7 57.86 0.11 27.64
C GLY A 7 56.49 0.14 28.30
N ASN A 8 55.68 1.13 27.97
CA ASN A 8 54.32 1.25 28.47
C ASN A 8 53.47 0.15 27.81
N ALA A 9 53.16 -0.91 28.55
CA ALA A 9 52.21 -1.92 28.12
C ALA A 9 50.81 -1.30 28.08
N ILE A 10 50.26 -1.11 26.88
CA ILE A 10 48.84 -0.78 26.71
C ILE A 10 48.07 -2.07 26.93
N THR A 11 47.52 -2.25 28.13
CA THR A 11 46.56 -3.31 28.43
C THR A 11 45.24 -2.97 27.72
N THR A 12 45.02 -3.58 26.56
CA THR A 12 43.69 -3.63 25.95
C THR A 12 42.84 -4.59 26.78
N GLU A 13 42.07 -4.05 27.73
CA GLU A 13 41.04 -4.83 28.41
C GLU A 13 39.92 -5.21 27.43
N PHE A 14 39.65 -6.51 27.34
CA PHE A 14 38.50 -7.03 26.63
C PHE A 14 37.25 -6.77 27.49
N GLN A 15 36.50 -5.70 27.18
CA GLN A 15 35.20 -5.46 27.79
C GLN A 15 34.23 -6.54 27.30
N PHE A 16 33.94 -7.52 28.14
CA PHE A 16 32.88 -8.49 27.87
C PHE A 16 31.52 -7.76 27.83
N PRO A 17 30.70 -7.94 26.79
CA PRO A 17 29.39 -7.32 26.72
C PRO A 17 28.55 -7.79 27.90
N GLN A 18 28.10 -6.84 28.72
CA GLN A 18 27.22 -7.14 29.86
C GLN A 18 25.86 -7.64 29.31
N PRO A 19 25.27 -8.69 29.90
CA PRO A 19 23.96 -9.17 29.49
C PRO A 19 22.93 -8.05 29.71
N LYS A 20 22.09 -7.79 28.70
CA LYS A 20 21.00 -6.81 28.80
C LYS A 20 20.07 -7.20 29.96
N GLU A 21 19.76 -6.22 30.81
CA GLU A 21 18.80 -6.38 31.92
C GLU A 21 17.42 -6.78 31.37
N LYS A 22 16.67 -7.63 32.10
CA LYS A 22 15.35 -8.10 31.67
C LYS A 22 14.34 -6.95 31.76
N GLN A 23 13.86 -6.47 30.63
CA GLN A 23 12.93 -5.34 30.55
C GLN A 23 11.47 -5.80 30.66
N THR A 24 10.66 -5.04 31.40
CA THR A 24 9.19 -5.21 31.45
C THR A 24 8.56 -4.57 30.21
N CYS A 25 7.38 -5.02 29.75
CA CYS A 25 6.71 -4.47 28.55
C CYS A 25 6.58 -2.93 28.52
N MET A 26 6.34 -2.28 29.66
CA MET A 26 6.30 -0.81 29.73
C MET A 26 7.66 -0.16 29.51
N GLU A 27 8.72 -0.79 29.98
CA GLU A 27 10.12 -0.34 29.86
C GLU A 27 10.65 -0.50 28.43
N ILE A 28 10.04 -1.41 27.65
CA ILE A 28 10.27 -1.54 26.20
C ILE A 28 9.71 -0.32 25.45
N ILE A 29 8.55 0.21 25.86
CA ILE A 29 7.94 1.37 25.20
C ILE A 29 8.74 2.63 25.53
N TYR A 30 9.01 2.85 26.82
CA TYR A 30 9.78 4.00 27.30
C TYR A 30 10.65 3.60 28.48
N ASN A 31 11.97 3.76 28.31
CA ASN A 31 12.93 3.58 29.39
C ASN A 31 13.34 4.95 29.93
N GLY A 32 12.76 5.35 31.07
CA GLY A 32 13.05 6.63 31.71
C GLY A 32 14.50 6.79 32.21
N LYS A 33 15.24 5.69 32.43
CA LYS A 33 16.64 5.73 32.87
C LYS A 33 17.59 6.11 31.72
N GLU A 34 17.32 5.58 30.53
CA GLU A 34 18.14 5.82 29.33
C GLU A 34 17.56 6.90 28.40
N GLY A 35 16.32 7.35 28.65
CA GLY A 35 15.61 8.27 27.77
C GLY A 35 15.34 7.68 26.37
N THR A 36 15.26 6.35 26.28
CA THR A 36 15.08 5.64 25.01
C THR A 36 13.62 5.28 24.79
N TYR A 37 13.19 5.34 23.52
CA TYR A 37 11.89 4.87 23.07
C TYR A 37 12.13 3.63 22.20
N PHE A 38 11.44 2.52 22.51
CA PHE A 38 11.64 1.25 21.79
C PHE A 38 13.11 0.83 21.67
N GLY A 39 13.88 1.06 22.74
CA GLY A 39 15.31 0.69 22.80
C GLY A 39 16.26 1.52 21.93
N ARG A 40 15.82 2.68 21.40
CA ARG A 40 16.68 3.63 20.70
C ARG A 40 16.56 5.05 21.26
N THR A 41 17.63 5.82 21.15
CA THR A 41 17.62 7.23 21.54
C THR A 41 16.78 8.05 20.55
N PRO A 42 16.08 9.12 20.99
CA PRO A 42 15.27 9.96 20.11
C PRO A 42 16.09 10.59 18.96
N LYS A 43 17.39 10.84 19.19
CA LYS A 43 18.32 11.28 18.13
C LYS A 43 18.48 10.24 17.02
N SER A 44 18.68 8.96 17.38
CA SER A 44 18.77 7.87 16.41
C SER A 44 17.45 7.66 15.67
N TRP A 45 16.31 7.80 16.38
CA TRP A 45 14.98 7.79 15.76
C TRP A 45 14.81 8.90 14.71
N GLY A 46 15.21 10.14 15.04
CA GLY A 46 15.15 11.25 14.09
C GLY A 46 16.01 11.01 12.85
N GLN A 47 17.22 10.48 13.01
CA GLN A 47 18.10 10.12 11.90
C GLN A 47 17.51 9.01 11.03
N LEU A 48 16.92 7.98 11.64
CA LEU A 48 16.25 6.89 10.95
C LEU A 48 15.07 7.41 10.12
N MET A 49 14.19 8.18 10.75
CA MET A 49 13.01 8.74 10.09
C MET A 49 13.39 9.65 8.92
N LEU A 50 14.38 10.52 9.10
CA LEU A 50 14.88 11.39 8.03
C LEU A 50 15.45 10.59 6.85
N PHE A 51 16.27 9.57 7.13
CA PHE A 51 16.83 8.70 6.10
C PHE A 51 15.74 8.00 5.30
N TYR A 52 14.78 7.35 5.98
CA TYR A 52 13.71 6.63 5.30
C TYR A 52 12.76 7.58 4.56
N THR A 53 12.52 8.79 5.09
CA THR A 53 11.71 9.80 4.40
C THR A 53 12.34 10.18 3.07
N ILE A 54 13.62 10.54 3.06
CA ILE A 54 14.34 10.90 1.82
C ILE A 54 14.39 9.71 0.87
N PHE A 55 14.70 8.51 1.38
CA PHE A 55 14.74 7.29 0.59
C PHE A 55 13.41 7.00 -0.11
N TYR A 56 12.29 7.07 0.61
CA TYR A 56 10.97 6.82 0.04
C TYR A 56 10.50 7.93 -0.89
N ILE A 57 10.88 9.20 -0.67
CA ILE A 57 10.62 10.29 -1.62
C ILE A 57 11.31 10.00 -2.96
N VAL A 58 12.59 9.60 -2.93
CA VAL A 58 13.35 9.27 -4.15
C VAL A 58 12.75 8.03 -4.82
N LEU A 59 12.39 7.01 -4.06
CA LEU A 59 11.77 5.79 -4.59
C LEU A 59 10.41 6.09 -5.24
N ALA A 60 9.58 6.90 -4.61
CA ALA A 60 8.30 7.36 -5.16
C ALA A 60 8.51 8.19 -6.43
N GLY A 61 9.55 9.05 -6.47
CA GLY A 61 9.93 9.80 -7.66
C GLY A 61 10.33 8.90 -8.83
N LEU A 62 11.16 7.88 -8.59
CA LEU A 62 11.54 6.91 -9.61
C LEU A 62 10.32 6.12 -10.11
N PHE A 63 9.45 5.67 -9.19
CA PHE A 63 8.20 5.02 -9.55
C PHE A 63 7.31 5.91 -10.42
N ALA A 64 7.17 7.20 -10.06
CA ALA A 64 6.39 8.16 -10.83
C ALA A 64 6.98 8.39 -12.24
N ILE A 65 8.32 8.45 -12.38
CA ILE A 65 8.99 8.54 -13.69
C ILE A 65 8.70 7.29 -14.53
N CYS A 66 8.80 6.09 -13.94
CA CYS A 66 8.46 4.85 -14.64
C CYS A 66 6.98 4.82 -15.08
N MET A 67 6.06 5.26 -14.21
CA MET A 67 4.64 5.38 -14.54
C MET A 67 4.39 6.39 -15.66
N GLN A 68 5.08 7.53 -15.66
CA GLN A 68 4.99 8.51 -16.75
C GLN A 68 5.54 7.95 -18.06
N GLY A 69 6.64 7.20 -18.02
CA GLY A 69 7.16 6.49 -19.19
C GLY A 69 6.14 5.49 -19.75
N LEU A 70 5.42 4.78 -18.88
CA LEU A 70 4.32 3.91 -19.29
C LEU A 70 3.20 4.71 -19.97
N PHE A 71 2.72 5.79 -19.36
CA PHE A 71 1.64 6.61 -19.93
C PHE A 71 2.03 7.26 -21.26
N ALA A 72 3.29 7.67 -21.43
CA ALA A 72 3.80 8.17 -22.70
C ALA A 72 3.78 7.12 -23.83
N SER A 73 3.77 5.83 -23.50
CA SER A 73 3.66 4.74 -24.49
C SER A 73 2.20 4.38 -24.84
N LEU A 74 1.22 4.90 -24.07
CA LEU A 74 -0.20 4.63 -24.27
C LEU A 74 -0.84 5.72 -25.14
N SER A 75 -1.83 5.32 -25.93
CA SER A 75 -2.63 6.25 -26.75
C SER A 75 -3.85 6.72 -25.96
N ASP A 76 -4.10 8.03 -25.91
CA ASP A 76 -5.29 8.59 -25.26
C ASP A 76 -6.60 8.26 -26.00
N LYS A 77 -6.50 7.85 -27.27
CA LYS A 77 -7.66 7.60 -28.13
C LYS A 77 -8.12 6.16 -28.11
N GLU A 78 -7.21 5.23 -27.88
CA GLU A 78 -7.53 3.81 -27.99
C GLU A 78 -6.68 2.91 -27.10
N PRO A 79 -7.25 1.80 -26.60
CA PRO A 79 -6.48 0.83 -25.83
C PRO A 79 -5.45 0.13 -26.72
N THR A 80 -4.25 -0.10 -26.18
CA THR A 80 -3.13 -0.75 -26.88
C THR A 80 -3.44 -2.18 -27.32
N TRP A 81 -4.22 -2.91 -26.52
CA TRP A 81 -4.55 -4.32 -26.76
C TRP A 81 -6.03 -4.44 -27.11
N LYS A 82 -6.33 -4.86 -28.35
CA LYS A 82 -7.69 -5.02 -28.89
C LYS A 82 -7.89 -6.39 -29.49
N LEU A 83 -9.16 -6.82 -29.52
CA LEU A 83 -9.61 -8.02 -30.23
C LEU A 83 -8.83 -9.26 -29.74
N GLU A 84 -8.28 -10.07 -30.64
CA GLU A 84 -7.47 -11.26 -30.33
C GLU A 84 -6.27 -10.98 -29.41
N ARG A 85 -5.73 -9.75 -29.45
CA ARG A 85 -4.64 -9.35 -28.55
C ARG A 85 -5.12 -9.00 -27.15
N SER A 86 -6.43 -8.81 -26.96
CA SER A 86 -7.04 -8.51 -25.67
C SER A 86 -7.59 -9.78 -25.03
N LEU A 87 -7.68 -9.78 -23.70
CA LEU A 87 -8.27 -10.88 -22.93
C LEU A 87 -9.74 -11.16 -23.31
N ILE A 88 -10.47 -10.13 -23.76
CA ILE A 88 -11.88 -10.20 -24.15
C ILE A 88 -12.06 -10.94 -25.49
N GLY A 89 -11.01 -11.01 -26.32
CA GLY A 89 -11.04 -11.67 -27.61
C GLY A 89 -11.83 -10.89 -28.68
N THR A 90 -12.28 -11.61 -29.71
CA THR A 90 -12.98 -11.02 -30.88
C THR A 90 -14.50 -11.04 -30.78
N ASN A 91 -15.05 -11.73 -29.78
CA ASN A 91 -16.50 -11.90 -29.63
C ASN A 91 -17.05 -10.87 -28.63
N PRO A 92 -17.93 -9.95 -29.05
CA PRO A 92 -18.51 -8.96 -28.13
C PRO A 92 -19.46 -9.65 -27.14
N GLY A 93 -19.52 -9.12 -25.92
CA GLY A 93 -20.52 -9.52 -24.93
C GLY A 93 -21.91 -8.93 -25.24
N LEU A 94 -22.95 -9.55 -24.70
CA LEU A 94 -24.33 -9.06 -24.77
C LEU A 94 -24.83 -8.70 -23.37
N GLY A 95 -25.22 -7.44 -23.17
CA GLY A 95 -25.90 -6.97 -21.97
C GLY A 95 -27.38 -6.73 -22.25
N PHE A 96 -28.22 -6.84 -21.22
CA PHE A 96 -29.64 -6.48 -21.30
C PHE A 96 -29.99 -5.38 -20.29
N ARG A 97 -31.14 -4.75 -20.51
CA ARG A 97 -31.79 -3.77 -19.62
C ARG A 97 -33.30 -4.05 -19.63
N PRO A 98 -34.04 -3.77 -18.54
CA PRO A 98 -33.61 -3.15 -17.29
C PRO A 98 -32.87 -4.11 -16.33
N LEU A 99 -32.08 -3.54 -15.42
CA LEU A 99 -31.44 -4.23 -14.29
C LEU A 99 -32.13 -3.78 -13.01
N SER A 100 -32.44 -4.72 -12.11
CA SER A 100 -32.96 -4.35 -10.79
C SER A 100 -31.87 -3.76 -9.91
N ASP A 101 -32.24 -2.80 -9.06
CA ASP A 101 -31.36 -2.27 -8.01
C ASP A 101 -31.05 -3.32 -6.93
N GLU A 102 -31.94 -4.31 -6.77
CA GLU A 102 -31.71 -5.47 -5.92
C GLU A 102 -30.83 -6.49 -6.65
N THR A 103 -29.59 -6.64 -6.16
CA THR A 103 -28.60 -7.59 -6.71
C THR A 103 -29.03 -9.05 -6.53
N GLU A 104 -29.89 -9.35 -5.56
CA GLU A 104 -30.41 -10.71 -5.30
C GLU A 104 -31.39 -11.20 -6.38
N ARG A 105 -32.09 -10.30 -7.06
CA ARG A 105 -33.04 -10.64 -8.14
C ARG A 105 -32.36 -11.08 -9.44
N GLY A 106 -31.06 -10.80 -9.57
CA GLY A 106 -30.27 -11.21 -10.73
C GLY A 106 -30.84 -10.72 -12.06
N SER A 107 -30.89 -11.60 -13.06
CA SER A 107 -31.41 -11.28 -14.40
C SER A 107 -32.91 -11.47 -14.58
N VAL A 108 -33.64 -11.74 -13.50
CA VAL A 108 -35.02 -12.17 -13.60
C VAL A 108 -35.95 -10.96 -13.49
N ILE A 109 -36.67 -10.69 -14.57
CA ILE A 109 -37.70 -9.66 -14.62
C ILE A 109 -39.04 -10.32 -14.31
N GLN A 110 -39.60 -10.01 -13.15
CA GLN A 110 -40.91 -10.52 -12.72
C GLN A 110 -41.77 -9.36 -12.22
N PHE A 111 -43.03 -9.37 -12.65
CA PHE A 111 -44.08 -8.47 -12.17
C PHE A 111 -45.45 -9.08 -12.48
N ASP A 112 -46.45 -8.76 -11.67
CA ASP A 112 -47.84 -9.12 -11.94
C ASP A 112 -48.51 -8.05 -12.82
N THR A 113 -49.10 -8.45 -13.95
CA THR A 113 -49.85 -7.56 -14.85
C THR A 113 -51.07 -6.92 -14.18
N LYS A 114 -51.60 -7.53 -13.12
CA LYS A 114 -52.73 -6.98 -12.35
C LYS A 114 -52.32 -5.83 -11.44
N LYS A 115 -51.02 -5.66 -11.16
CA LYS A 115 -50.48 -4.62 -10.28
C LYS A 115 -49.67 -3.61 -11.08
N PRO A 116 -50.24 -2.42 -11.40
CA PRO A 116 -49.57 -1.45 -12.26
C PRO A 116 -48.26 -0.91 -11.68
N VAL A 117 -48.10 -0.93 -10.34
CA VAL A 117 -46.91 -0.41 -9.63
C VAL A 117 -45.66 -1.24 -9.89
N GLU A 118 -45.79 -2.58 -10.01
CA GLU A 118 -44.64 -3.46 -10.25
C GLU A 118 -44.13 -3.33 -11.69
N GLY A 119 -45.03 -3.13 -12.66
CA GLY A 119 -44.65 -2.82 -14.04
C GLY A 119 -44.00 -1.43 -14.16
N ALA A 120 -44.54 -0.43 -13.44
CA ALA A 120 -44.02 0.93 -13.43
C ALA A 120 -42.57 1.02 -12.93
N TYR A 121 -42.18 0.15 -11.99
CA TYR A 121 -40.80 0.02 -11.52
C TYR A 121 -39.84 -0.35 -12.66
N TRP A 122 -40.16 -1.39 -13.43
CA TRP A 122 -39.33 -1.83 -14.56
C TRP A 122 -39.30 -0.80 -15.70
N THR A 123 -40.42 -0.13 -15.98
CA THR A 123 -40.45 0.93 -17.00
C THR A 123 -39.63 2.14 -16.57
N GLY A 124 -39.66 2.53 -15.30
CA GLY A 124 -38.84 3.62 -14.78
C GLY A 124 -37.35 3.35 -14.92
N LEU A 125 -36.90 2.12 -14.71
CA LEU A 125 -35.50 1.72 -14.93
C LEU A 125 -35.09 1.77 -16.40
N VAL A 126 -36.01 1.46 -17.32
CA VAL A 126 -35.76 1.60 -18.76
C VAL A 126 -35.73 3.07 -19.16
N GLU A 127 -36.66 3.88 -18.65
CA GLU A 127 -36.73 5.31 -18.93
C GLU A 127 -35.48 6.03 -18.45
N GLN A 128 -35.02 5.78 -17.22
CA GLN A 128 -33.75 6.29 -16.69
C GLN A 128 -32.54 5.91 -17.55
N PHE A 129 -32.54 4.72 -18.16
CA PHE A 129 -31.46 4.29 -19.04
C PHE A 129 -31.49 4.98 -20.42
N LEU A 130 -32.67 5.42 -20.86
CA LEU A 130 -32.88 6.04 -22.16
C LEU A 130 -32.78 7.57 -22.13
N GLU A 131 -32.90 8.19 -20.96
CA GLU A 131 -32.56 9.61 -20.72
C GLU A 131 -31.06 9.90 -20.90
#